data_AF-A0A1G2D2X5-F1
#
_entry.id   AF-A0A1G2D2X5-F1
#
_cell.length_a   1.000
_cell.length_b   1.000
_cell.length_c   1.000
_cell.angle_alpha   90.00
_cell.angle_beta   90.00
_cell.angle_gamma   90.00
#
_symmetry.space_group_name_H-M   'P 1'
#
loop_
_entity.id
_entity.type
_entity.pdbx_description
1 polymer ?
#
loop_
_entity_poly.entity_id
_entity_poly.type
_entity_poly.pdbx_seq_one_letter_code
_entity_poly.pdbx_strand_id
1 'polypeptide(L)'
;MIAIIIAGSAFVYKNFMNLPVLLPREVPVLDAPGSTHAHASLLIMIGNRAVSFCDPKFMLKNPLMHFENDNCTVIHKHAKGVTLPTFLKTLGVELSSRCIVLPEEGKKCNDDTNTLRVLYNGAEVPIEDLSYHELENNDHILINFGLEEDAALRFKYNQVPMIPLDVNKGETRR
;
A
#
# COMPACT_ATOMS: atom_id res chain seq x y z
N MET A 1 -13.53 61.48 -21.10
CA MET A 1 -13.47 60.33 -22.03
C MET A 1 -12.71 59.21 -21.33
N ILE A 2 -13.32 58.03 -21.29
CA ILE A 2 -12.88 56.84 -20.56
C ILE A 2 -11.86 56.09 -21.43
N ALA A 3 -10.66 55.83 -20.90
CA ALA A 3 -9.72 54.88 -21.48
C ALA A 3 -9.56 53.71 -20.49
N ILE A 4 -10.34 52.66 -20.68
CA ILE A 4 -10.21 51.42 -19.92
C ILE A 4 -9.05 50.62 -20.51
N ILE A 5 -8.16 50.20 -19.63
CA ILE A 5 -6.95 49.43 -19.85
C ILE A 5 -7.35 48.03 -20.36
N ILE A 6 -7.18 47.76 -21.66
CA ILE A 6 -7.30 46.42 -22.25
C ILE A 6 -5.89 45.87 -22.50
N ALA A 7 -5.15 45.58 -21.45
CA ALA A 7 -3.84 44.91 -21.57
C ALA A 7 -3.56 43.85 -20.50
N GLY A 8 -4.47 43.66 -19.52
CA GLY A 8 -4.30 42.68 -18.45
C GLY A 8 -4.91 41.30 -18.72
N SER A 9 -5.88 41.20 -19.64
CA SER A 9 -6.68 39.97 -19.81
C SER A 9 -5.92 38.82 -20.49
N ALA A 10 -5.11 39.09 -21.50
CA ALA A 10 -4.39 38.04 -22.23
C ALA A 10 -3.23 37.42 -21.43
N PHE A 11 -2.57 38.20 -20.56
CA PHE A 11 -1.47 37.72 -19.71
C PHE A 11 -1.97 36.81 -18.59
N VAL A 12 -3.12 37.14 -17.99
CA VAL A 12 -3.77 36.31 -16.97
C VAL A 12 -4.32 35.01 -17.59
N TYR A 13 -4.89 35.05 -18.80
CA TYR A 13 -5.41 33.86 -19.47
C TYR A 13 -4.33 32.83 -19.84
N LYS A 14 -3.14 33.27 -20.29
CA LYS A 14 -2.05 32.35 -20.65
C LYS A 14 -1.49 31.57 -19.45
N ASN A 15 -1.57 32.12 -18.23
CA ASN A 15 -1.11 31.45 -17.02
C ASN A 15 -2.15 30.49 -16.43
N PHE A 16 -3.45 30.67 -16.72
CA PHE A 16 -4.52 29.80 -16.22
C PHE A 16 -4.72 28.51 -17.06
N MET A 17 -4.31 28.50 -18.32
CA MET A 17 -4.49 27.34 -19.22
C MET A 17 -3.39 26.28 -19.16
N ASN A 18 -2.36 26.50 -18.33
CA ASN A 18 -1.24 25.57 -18.14
C ASN A 18 -1.31 24.75 -16.84
N LEU A 19 -2.46 24.73 -16.14
CA LEU A 19 -2.63 23.74 -15.09
C LEU A 19 -2.69 22.36 -15.76
N PRO A 20 -1.81 21.40 -15.39
CA PRO A 20 -1.99 20.03 -15.83
C PRO A 20 -3.37 19.57 -15.36
N VAL A 21 -4.19 19.11 -16.30
CA VAL A 21 -5.43 18.41 -15.96
C VAL A 21 -5.00 17.19 -15.14
N LEU A 22 -5.24 17.22 -13.84
CA LEU A 22 -5.10 16.04 -12.98
C LEU A 22 -6.15 15.04 -13.46
N LEU A 23 -5.75 14.09 -14.31
CA LEU A 23 -6.61 12.98 -14.66
C LEU A 23 -6.95 12.25 -13.35
N PRO A 24 -8.25 11.97 -13.08
CA PRO A 24 -8.61 11.21 -11.91
C PRO A 24 -7.87 9.87 -11.94
N ARG A 25 -7.16 9.57 -10.86
CA ARG A 25 -6.40 8.33 -10.72
C ARG A 25 -7.39 7.15 -10.76
N GLU A 26 -7.17 6.19 -11.65
CA GLU A 26 -8.05 5.04 -11.81
C GLU A 26 -7.70 3.94 -10.79
N VAL A 27 -8.72 3.40 -10.12
CA VAL A 27 -8.53 2.27 -9.19
C VAL A 27 -8.32 1.00 -10.02
N PRO A 28 -7.23 0.22 -9.81
CA PRO A 28 -7.02 -1.03 -10.50
C PRO A 28 -8.20 -1.99 -10.33
N VAL A 29 -8.65 -2.58 -11.43
CA VAL A 29 -9.77 -3.53 -11.44
C VAL A 29 -9.23 -4.95 -11.29
N LEU A 30 -9.78 -5.71 -10.33
CA LEU A 30 -9.43 -7.12 -10.15
C LEU A 30 -9.76 -7.94 -11.39
N ASP A 31 -8.77 -8.66 -11.90
CA ASP A 31 -8.89 -9.55 -13.06
C ASP A 31 -9.07 -11.02 -12.61
N ALA A 32 -9.22 -11.93 -13.58
CA ALA A 32 -9.36 -13.35 -13.34
C ALA A 32 -8.13 -13.97 -12.63
N PRO A 33 -8.31 -15.05 -11.86
CA PRO A 33 -7.19 -15.83 -11.33
C PRO A 33 -6.26 -16.30 -12.45
N GLY A 34 -4.95 -16.22 -12.21
CA GLY A 34 -3.90 -16.58 -13.16
C GLY A 34 -3.54 -15.48 -14.18
N SER A 35 -4.18 -14.31 -14.14
CA SER A 35 -3.87 -13.18 -15.04
C SER A 35 -2.48 -12.57 -14.81
N THR A 36 -1.88 -12.83 -13.64
CA THR A 36 -0.47 -12.57 -13.32
C THR A 36 0.00 -13.52 -12.20
N HIS A 37 1.28 -13.51 -11.90
CA HIS A 37 1.85 -14.09 -10.69
C HIS A 37 2.93 -13.13 -10.18
N ALA A 38 2.88 -12.76 -8.91
CA ALA A 38 3.86 -11.89 -8.26
C ALA A 38 3.90 -12.15 -6.75
N HIS A 39 5.02 -11.80 -6.12
CA HIS A 39 5.17 -11.87 -4.67
C HIS A 39 5.50 -10.50 -4.07
N ALA A 40 4.89 -10.18 -2.93
CA ALA A 40 5.20 -8.97 -2.16
C ALA A 40 5.42 -9.33 -0.68
N SER A 41 6.25 -8.59 0.03
CA SER A 41 6.48 -8.78 1.48
C SER A 41 5.74 -7.72 2.29
N LEU A 42 5.11 -8.15 3.37
CA LEU A 42 4.35 -7.30 4.29
C LEU A 42 4.75 -7.58 5.74
N LEU A 43 4.96 -6.49 6.48
CA LEU A 43 5.01 -6.49 7.94
C LEU A 43 4.07 -5.43 8.50
N ILE A 44 3.25 -5.80 9.48
CA ILE A 44 2.42 -4.85 10.24
C ILE A 44 2.96 -4.78 11.67
N MET A 45 3.34 -3.58 12.10
CA MET A 45 3.90 -3.31 13.43
C MET A 45 2.96 -2.42 14.25
N ILE A 46 2.61 -2.86 15.45
CA ILE A 46 1.91 -2.07 16.47
C ILE A 46 2.88 -1.82 17.62
N GLY A 47 3.38 -0.59 17.74
CA GLY A 47 4.58 -0.31 18.54
C GLY A 47 5.72 -1.21 18.09
N ASN A 48 6.36 -1.93 19.01
CA ASN A 48 7.47 -2.84 18.72
C ASN A 48 7.07 -4.29 18.46
N ARG A 49 5.77 -4.57 18.29
CA ARG A 49 5.26 -5.93 18.08
C ARG A 49 4.75 -6.11 16.65
N ALA A 50 5.22 -7.18 16.01
CA ALA A 50 4.67 -7.64 14.75
C ALA A 50 3.32 -8.32 14.95
N VAL A 51 2.34 -7.98 14.11
CA VAL A 51 1.06 -8.69 14.00
C VAL A 51 1.31 -9.98 13.22
N SER A 52 0.91 -11.13 13.78
CA SER A 52 1.08 -12.42 13.11
C SER A 52 -0.18 -12.83 12.36
N PHE A 53 0.00 -13.26 11.11
CA PHE A 53 -1.03 -13.92 10.30
C PHE A 53 -0.69 -15.38 10.01
N CYS A 54 0.18 -16.00 10.82
CA CYS A 54 0.65 -17.38 10.63
C CYS A 54 -0.36 -18.45 11.10
N ASP A 55 -1.52 -18.05 11.62
CA ASP A 55 -2.62 -18.98 11.90
C ASP A 55 -3.18 -19.55 10.58
N PRO A 56 -3.45 -20.87 10.49
CA PRO A 56 -4.02 -21.52 9.31
C PRO A 56 -5.25 -20.82 8.72
N LYS A 57 -6.05 -20.11 9.53
CA LYS A 57 -7.24 -19.37 9.05
C LYS A 57 -6.93 -18.21 8.09
N PHE A 58 -5.68 -17.76 8.01
CA PHE A 58 -5.23 -16.71 7.09
C PHE A 58 -4.56 -17.27 5.83
N MET A 59 -4.28 -18.57 5.79
CA MET A 59 -3.64 -19.24 4.66
C MET A 59 -4.66 -19.55 3.56
N LEU A 60 -4.27 -19.38 2.29
CA LEU A 60 -5.07 -19.69 1.10
C LEU A 60 -6.48 -19.06 1.10
N LYS A 61 -6.66 -17.94 1.83
CA LYS A 61 -7.99 -17.35 2.11
C LYS A 61 -8.68 -16.79 0.87
N ASN A 62 -7.92 -16.42 -0.15
CA ASN A 62 -8.46 -15.94 -1.41
C ASN A 62 -7.63 -16.47 -2.60
N PRO A 63 -8.28 -17.00 -3.65
CA PRO A 63 -7.57 -17.57 -4.80
C PRO A 63 -6.83 -16.52 -5.66
N LEU A 64 -7.18 -15.24 -5.54
CA LEU A 64 -6.53 -14.13 -6.25
C LEU A 64 -5.28 -13.63 -5.52
N MET A 65 -5.27 -13.72 -4.18
CA MET A 65 -4.12 -13.34 -3.35
C MET A 65 -4.18 -13.98 -1.96
N HIS A 66 -3.06 -14.50 -1.44
CA HIS A 66 -3.05 -15.17 -0.13
C HIS A 66 -1.65 -15.27 0.49
N PHE A 67 -1.61 -15.71 1.74
CA PHE A 67 -0.44 -16.35 2.37
C PHE A 67 -0.52 -17.86 2.18
N GLU A 68 0.63 -18.55 2.15
CA GLU A 68 0.71 -20.01 2.06
C GLU A 68 1.96 -20.57 2.76
N ASN A 69 2.01 -21.90 2.92
CA ASN A 69 3.19 -22.64 3.40
C ASN A 69 3.78 -22.12 4.73
N ASP A 70 2.91 -21.75 5.67
CA ASP A 70 3.26 -21.16 6.97
C ASP A 70 4.08 -19.85 6.86
N ASN A 71 4.13 -19.23 5.68
CA ASN A 71 4.72 -17.92 5.46
C ASN A 71 3.64 -16.84 5.48
N CYS A 72 3.51 -16.18 6.63
CA CYS A 72 2.57 -15.09 6.82
C CYS A 72 3.11 -13.69 6.53
N THR A 73 4.20 -13.61 5.76
CA THR A 73 4.86 -12.34 5.42
C THR A 73 4.98 -12.12 3.93
N VAL A 74 4.91 -13.18 3.12
CA VAL A 74 4.95 -13.09 1.65
C VAL A 74 3.55 -13.27 1.08
N ILE A 75 3.02 -12.19 0.51
CA ILE A 75 1.78 -12.17 -0.27
C ILE A 75 2.05 -12.85 -1.61
N HIS A 76 1.31 -13.92 -1.91
CA HIS A 76 1.21 -14.50 -3.24
C HIS A 76 0.05 -13.83 -3.96
N LYS A 77 0.32 -13.19 -5.09
CA LYS A 77 -0.68 -12.54 -5.95
C LYS A 77 -0.81 -13.33 -7.24
N HIS A 78 -2.04 -13.72 -7.59
CA HIS A 78 -2.38 -14.46 -8.80
C HIS A 78 -3.33 -13.71 -9.74
N ALA A 79 -3.63 -12.44 -9.50
CA ALA A 79 -4.50 -11.65 -10.37
C ALA A 79 -4.03 -10.21 -10.51
N LYS A 80 -4.24 -9.60 -11.69
CA LYS A 80 -4.05 -8.16 -11.88
C LYS A 80 -5.04 -7.35 -11.05
N GLY A 81 -4.69 -6.10 -10.77
CA GLY A 81 -5.51 -5.18 -10.00
C GLY A 81 -5.54 -5.41 -8.49
N VAL A 82 -4.73 -6.32 -7.96
CA VAL A 82 -4.62 -6.54 -6.51
C VAL A 82 -3.82 -5.41 -5.87
N THR A 83 -4.47 -4.63 -5.02
CA THR A 83 -3.85 -3.55 -4.23
C THR A 83 -3.66 -3.96 -2.77
N LEU A 84 -2.81 -3.25 -2.02
CA LEU A 84 -2.59 -3.53 -0.60
C LEU A 84 -3.90 -3.52 0.23
N PRO A 85 -4.80 -2.51 0.11
CA PRO A 85 -6.08 -2.53 0.83
C PRO A 85 -6.97 -3.72 0.44
N THR A 86 -6.95 -4.12 -0.83
CA THR A 86 -7.72 -5.27 -1.32
C THR A 86 -7.22 -6.57 -0.67
N PHE A 87 -5.91 -6.75 -0.58
CA PHE A 87 -5.31 -7.87 0.13
C PHE A 87 -5.65 -7.85 1.63
N LEU A 88 -5.45 -6.72 2.31
CA LEU A 88 -5.73 -6.57 3.75
C LEU A 88 -7.19 -6.91 4.10
N LYS A 89 -8.13 -6.51 3.26
CA LYS A 89 -9.55 -6.83 3.43
C LYS A 89 -9.80 -8.34 3.45
N THR A 90 -9.04 -9.13 2.68
CA THR A 90 -9.15 -10.60 2.75
C THR A 90 -8.81 -11.11 4.13
N LEU A 91 -7.85 -10.52 4.83
CA LEU A 91 -7.45 -10.89 6.19
C LEU A 91 -8.42 -10.36 7.26
N GLY A 92 -9.39 -9.52 6.88
CA GLY A 92 -10.24 -8.79 7.83
C GLY A 92 -9.55 -7.57 8.44
N VAL A 93 -8.51 -7.06 7.77
CA VAL A 93 -7.82 -5.82 8.16
C VAL A 93 -8.42 -4.66 7.37
N GLU A 94 -8.84 -3.61 8.07
CA GLU A 94 -9.30 -2.37 7.45
C GLU A 94 -8.26 -1.28 7.66
N LEU A 95 -7.95 -0.52 6.60
CA LEU A 95 -7.01 0.58 6.63
C LEU A 95 -7.69 1.86 6.15
N SER A 96 -7.57 2.92 6.93
CA SER A 96 -8.00 4.27 6.56
C SER A 96 -6.89 5.28 6.87
N SER A 97 -7.03 6.52 6.41
CA SER A 97 -6.00 7.57 6.54
C SER A 97 -5.51 7.81 7.96
N ARG A 98 -6.27 7.39 8.98
CA ARG A 98 -5.90 7.56 10.39
C ARG A 98 -6.01 6.30 11.23
N CYS A 99 -6.55 5.21 10.72
CA CYS A 99 -6.85 4.04 11.55
C CYS A 99 -6.55 2.72 10.85
N ILE A 100 -6.12 1.75 11.64
CA ILE A 100 -6.06 0.34 11.26
C ILE A 100 -6.98 -0.45 12.18
N VAL A 101 -7.78 -1.36 11.60
CA VAL A 101 -8.62 -2.31 12.34
C VAL A 101 -8.06 -3.69 12.10
N LEU A 102 -7.68 -4.39 13.17
CA LEU A 102 -7.13 -5.74 13.12
C LEU A 102 -8.15 -6.74 13.70
N PRO A 103 -8.28 -7.95 13.13
CA PRO A 103 -9.27 -8.94 13.58
C PRO A 103 -9.20 -9.28 15.08
N GLU A 104 -7.99 -9.35 15.65
CA GLU A 104 -7.76 -9.78 17.03
C GLU A 104 -7.36 -8.63 17.97
N GLU A 105 -6.97 -7.48 17.43
CA GLU A 105 -6.46 -6.36 18.22
C GLU A 105 -7.37 -5.13 18.21
N GLY A 106 -8.45 -5.18 17.42
CA GLY A 106 -9.41 -4.11 17.28
C GLY A 106 -8.85 -2.90 16.53
N LYS A 107 -9.49 -1.74 16.77
CA LYS A 107 -9.21 -0.48 16.07
C LYS A 107 -8.13 0.33 16.79
N LYS A 108 -7.14 0.79 16.03
CA LYS A 108 -6.09 1.72 16.44
C LYS A 108 -6.16 2.95 15.54
N CYS A 109 -6.16 4.15 16.12
CA CYS A 109 -6.24 5.40 15.37
C CYS A 109 -5.18 6.38 15.83
N ASN A 110 -4.73 7.25 14.94
CA ASN A 110 -3.74 8.28 15.24
C ASN A 110 -4.18 9.13 16.43
N ASP A 111 -3.27 9.28 17.39
CA ASP A 111 -3.40 10.08 18.60
C ASP A 111 -2.16 10.98 18.77
N ASP A 112 -1.99 11.59 19.94
CA ASP A 112 -0.88 12.51 20.22
C ASP A 112 0.50 11.83 20.26
N THR A 113 0.53 10.49 20.33
CA THR A 113 1.75 9.69 20.52
C THR A 113 2.00 8.70 19.39
N ASN A 114 0.95 8.16 18.77
CA ASN A 114 1.03 7.12 17.75
C ASN A 114 0.46 7.63 16.43
N THR A 115 1.21 7.39 15.37
CA THR A 115 0.81 7.69 14.00
C THR A 115 0.86 6.42 13.15
N LEU A 116 -0.19 6.21 12.37
CA LEU A 116 -0.25 5.20 11.32
C LEU A 116 0.49 5.71 10.09
N ARG A 117 1.54 4.99 9.70
CA ARG A 117 2.40 5.29 8.56
C ARG A 117 2.58 4.04 7.71
N VAL A 118 2.74 4.22 6.41
CA VAL A 118 3.03 3.12 5.49
C VAL A 118 4.31 3.43 4.73
N LEU A 119 5.28 2.54 4.81
CA LEU A 119 6.45 2.55 3.94
C LEU A 119 6.24 1.52 2.84
N TYR A 120 6.32 1.99 1.61
CA TYR A 120 6.22 1.19 0.40
C TYR A 120 7.53 1.32 -0.35
N ASN A 121 8.26 0.21 -0.50
CA ASN A 121 9.59 0.17 -1.12
C ASN A 121 10.57 1.22 -0.54
N GLY A 122 10.50 1.41 0.80
CA GLY A 122 11.37 2.29 1.56
C GLY A 122 10.99 3.78 1.54
N ALA A 123 9.91 4.15 0.84
CA ALA A 123 9.35 5.49 0.83
C ALA A 123 8.04 5.54 1.62
N GLU A 124 7.84 6.57 2.44
CA GLU A 124 6.55 6.79 3.09
C GLU A 124 5.52 7.24 2.04
N VAL A 125 4.36 6.60 2.02
CA VAL A 125 3.27 6.89 1.07
C VAL A 125 1.98 7.24 1.81
N PRO A 126 1.17 8.18 1.27
CA PRO A 126 -0.16 8.43 1.80
C PRO A 126 -1.04 7.17 1.72
N ILE A 127 -1.83 6.91 2.76
CA ILE A 127 -2.65 5.69 2.85
C ILE A 127 -3.75 5.68 1.78
N GLU A 128 -4.30 6.85 1.46
CA GLU A 128 -5.27 7.06 0.40
C GLU A 128 -4.76 6.65 -0.99
N ASP A 129 -3.45 6.74 -1.22
CA ASP A 129 -2.84 6.40 -2.50
C ASP A 129 -2.76 4.88 -2.71
N LEU A 130 -2.75 4.09 -1.64
CA LEU A 130 -2.60 2.63 -1.68
C LEU A 130 -3.70 1.93 -2.49
N SER A 131 -4.88 2.54 -2.60
CA SER A 131 -5.99 1.98 -3.39
C SER A 131 -5.74 2.06 -4.91
N TYR A 132 -4.74 2.82 -5.32
CA TYR A 132 -4.41 3.07 -6.72
C TYR A 132 -3.03 2.52 -7.11
N HIS A 133 -2.40 1.74 -6.23
CA HIS A 133 -1.14 1.05 -6.47
C HIS A 133 -1.39 -0.45 -6.48
N GLU A 134 -1.24 -1.07 -7.65
CA GLU A 134 -1.22 -2.52 -7.78
C GLU A 134 0.07 -3.07 -7.15
N LEU A 135 -0.04 -4.18 -6.40
CA LEU A 135 1.11 -4.87 -5.84
C LEU A 135 1.94 -5.47 -6.98
N GLU A 136 3.23 -5.17 -7.03
CA GLU A 136 4.18 -5.66 -8.01
C GLU A 136 5.12 -6.71 -7.39
N ASN A 137 5.80 -7.46 -8.25
CA ASN A 137 6.76 -8.46 -7.77
C ASN A 137 7.93 -7.77 -7.05
N ASN A 138 8.30 -8.30 -5.88
CA ASN A 138 9.31 -7.77 -4.96
C ASN A 138 8.93 -6.51 -4.21
N ASP A 139 7.66 -6.11 -4.20
CA ASP A 139 7.23 -5.03 -3.33
C ASP A 139 7.49 -5.37 -1.86
N HIS A 140 7.86 -4.36 -1.09
CA HIS A 140 8.31 -4.50 0.30
C HIS A 140 7.64 -3.43 1.14
N ILE A 141 6.80 -3.86 2.08
CA ILE A 141 5.78 -3.01 2.68
C ILE A 141 5.83 -3.12 4.20
N LEU A 142 5.92 -1.96 4.86
CA LEU A 142 5.70 -1.82 6.30
C LEU A 142 4.44 -0.99 6.54
N ILE A 143 3.53 -1.50 7.36
CA ILE A 143 2.48 -0.70 8.00
C ILE A 143 2.88 -0.55 9.47
N ASN A 144 3.15 0.67 9.92
CA ASN A 144 3.55 0.96 11.29
C ASN A 144 2.51 1.82 11.99
N PHE A 145 2.01 1.37 13.13
CA PHE A 145 1.26 2.21 14.07
C PHE A 145 2.10 2.39 15.33
N GLY A 146 2.70 3.57 15.50
CA GLY A 146 3.61 3.85 16.61
C GLY A 146 4.14 5.28 16.59
N LEU A 147 5.07 5.58 17.49
CA LEU A 147 5.70 6.88 17.64
C LEU A 147 6.85 7.12 16.65
N GLU A 148 7.26 6.10 15.89
CA GLU A 148 8.46 6.17 15.07
C GLU A 148 8.24 6.95 13.76
N GLU A 149 9.23 7.78 13.46
CA GLU A 149 9.36 8.57 12.25
C GLU A 149 10.80 8.54 11.73
N ASP A 150 11.01 9.07 10.53
CA ASP A 150 12.32 9.23 9.89
C ASP A 150 13.23 8.00 10.01
N ALA A 151 14.39 8.14 10.67
CA ALA A 151 15.37 7.08 10.83
C ALA A 151 14.83 5.89 11.63
N ALA A 152 14.06 6.14 12.69
CA ALA A 152 13.49 5.07 13.51
C ALA A 152 12.48 4.24 12.70
N LEU A 153 11.67 4.90 11.88
CA LEU A 153 10.73 4.24 10.99
C LEU A 153 11.46 3.43 9.90
N ARG A 154 12.55 3.97 9.34
CA ARG A 154 13.42 3.23 8.40
C ARG A 154 14.09 2.01 9.04
N PHE A 155 14.51 2.10 10.30
CA PHE A 155 15.04 0.94 11.02
C PHE A 155 13.98 -0.15 11.20
N LYS A 156 12.71 0.22 11.45
CA LYS A 156 11.61 -0.76 11.45
C LYS A 156 11.35 -1.35 10.08
N TYR A 157 11.42 -0.56 9.02
CA TYR A 157 11.24 -1.05 7.64
C TYR A 157 12.27 -2.13 7.28
N ASN A 158 13.51 -2.01 7.77
CA ASN A 158 14.52 -3.05 7.57
C ASN A 158 14.19 -4.40 8.24
N GLN A 159 13.15 -4.47 9.08
CA GLN A 159 12.67 -5.71 9.68
C GLN A 159 11.64 -6.43 8.80
N VAL A 160 11.09 -5.77 7.77
CA VAL A 160 10.20 -6.43 6.81
C VAL A 160 11.00 -7.56 6.13
N PRO A 161 10.57 -8.83 6.22
CA PRO A 161 11.36 -9.94 5.70
C PRO A 161 11.60 -9.83 4.20
N MET A 162 12.76 -10.28 3.72
CA MET A 162 12.98 -10.41 2.28
C MET A 162 12.17 -11.60 1.74
N ILE A 163 11.70 -11.48 0.50
CA ILE A 163 11.06 -12.59 -0.20
C ILE A 163 12.13 -13.65 -0.50
N PRO A 164 11.93 -14.92 -0.10
CA PRO A 164 12.88 -15.99 -0.39
C PRO A 164 13.13 -16.15 -1.90
N LEU A 165 14.38 -16.37 -2.29
CA LEU A 165 14.79 -16.46 -3.69
C LEU A 165 14.11 -17.62 -4.44
N ASP A 166 13.84 -18.72 -3.75
CA ASP A 166 13.13 -19.89 -4.28
C ASP A 166 11.66 -19.62 -4.59
N VAL A 167 11.00 -18.79 -3.78
CA VAL A 167 9.63 -18.31 -4.05
C VAL A 167 9.60 -17.46 -5.32
N ASN A 168 10.57 -16.56 -5.51
CA ASN A 168 10.67 -15.70 -6.70
C ASN A 168 11.15 -16.42 -7.97
N LYS A 169 11.83 -17.57 -7.88
CA LYS A 169 12.35 -18.30 -9.05
C LYS A 169 11.25 -18.90 -9.94
N GLY A 170 10.01 -18.98 -9.48
CA GLY A 170 8.86 -19.47 -10.26
C GLY A 170 8.54 -18.66 -11.52
N GLU A 171 9.06 -17.43 -11.66
CA GLU A 171 8.80 -16.54 -12.80
C GLU A 171 9.84 -16.63 -13.94
N THR A 172 11.04 -17.18 -13.70
CA THR A 172 12.13 -17.23 -14.72
C THR A 172 12.04 -18.43 -15.68
N ARG A 173 10.92 -19.15 -15.69
CA ARG A 173 10.64 -20.22 -16.66
C ARG A 173 9.34 -19.94 -17.41
N ARG A 174 9.37 -18.95 -18.30
CA ARG A 174 8.53 -18.91 -19.50
C ARG A 174 9.38 -18.51 -20.70
#